data_AF-C8NIT9-F1
#
_entry.id   AF-C8NIT9-F1
#
_cell.length_a   1.000
_cell.length_b   1.000
_cell.length_c   1.000
_cell.angle_alpha   90.00
_cell.angle_beta   90.00
_cell.angle_gamma   90.00
#
_symmetry.space_group_name_H-M   'P 1'
#
loop_
_entity.id
_entity.type
_entity.pdbx_description
1 polymer ?
#
loop_
_entity_poly.entity_id
_entity_poly.type
_entity_poly.pdbx_seq_one_letter_code
_entity_poly.pdbx_strand_id
1 'polypeptide(L)'
;MIDIENMKYIVEQEINKRHFESLHYVLFDENKRLPWAFHLFYRDGKFMINGRDDRSYVMGNTIEFTSFEDAKIAFLEKLEHFIKSNQFRVKIGKTPDYSSPLWDEKEDHQKMRDETEVKIMQLKQELMELLLKIGETNLNQSDLFTEEKPSLFLPEGRTIYLEGDYYYIVGVERGKINSEIKFDNKEDILYYLLQSYVTRIASKNAWTNANGDFDRYNTLFQEEQIRLFSIINPKYGERRRKEIDII
;
A
#
# COMPACT_ATOMS: atom_id res chain seq x y z
N MET A 1 -12.67 16.00 39.55
CA MET A 1 -11.75 14.89 39.86
C MET A 1 -11.64 14.07 38.58
N ILE A 2 -10.43 13.76 38.12
CA ILE A 2 -10.29 12.89 36.94
C ILE A 2 -10.60 11.47 37.38
N ASP A 3 -11.50 10.82 36.66
CA ASP A 3 -11.88 9.43 36.91
C ASP A 3 -10.91 8.50 36.18
N ILE A 4 -9.73 8.34 36.79
CA ILE A 4 -8.63 7.53 36.24
C ILE A 4 -9.06 6.06 36.06
N GLU A 5 -9.89 5.54 36.96
CA GLU A 5 -10.31 4.14 36.91
C GLU A 5 -11.25 3.89 35.71
N ASN A 6 -12.23 4.79 35.49
CA ASN A 6 -13.07 4.71 34.31
C ASN A 6 -12.27 4.91 33.01
N MET A 7 -11.30 5.83 32.98
CA MET A 7 -10.42 6.03 31.83
C MET A 7 -9.57 4.78 31.52
N LYS A 8 -9.01 4.16 32.54
CA LYS A 8 -8.27 2.90 32.42
C LYS A 8 -9.16 1.81 31.84
N TYR A 9 -10.36 1.64 32.38
CA TYR A 9 -11.35 0.69 31.86
C TYR A 9 -11.66 0.93 30.38
N ILE A 10 -11.88 2.18 29.97
CA ILE A 10 -12.13 2.53 28.56
C ILE A 10 -10.98 2.09 27.64
N VAL A 11 -9.72 2.35 28.04
CA VAL A 11 -8.55 1.95 27.24
C VAL A 11 -8.45 0.44 27.16
N GLU A 12 -8.66 -0.28 28.28
CA GLU A 12 -8.62 -1.74 28.32
C GLU A 12 -9.71 -2.37 27.43
N GLN A 13 -10.92 -1.78 27.38
CA GLN A 13 -11.96 -2.25 26.46
C GLN A 13 -11.53 -2.12 24.99
N GLU A 14 -10.86 -1.04 24.61
CA GLU A 14 -10.37 -0.86 23.24
C GLU A 14 -9.21 -1.82 22.91
N ILE A 15 -8.32 -2.09 23.87
CA ILE A 15 -7.26 -3.09 23.74
C ILE A 15 -7.85 -4.48 23.51
N ASN A 16 -8.85 -4.87 24.31
CA ASN A 16 -9.52 -6.17 24.17
C ASN A 16 -10.26 -6.32 22.84
N LYS A 17 -10.99 -5.28 22.40
CA LYS A 17 -11.68 -5.28 21.10
C LYS A 17 -10.72 -5.47 19.92
N ARG A 18 -9.47 -5.02 20.07
CA ARG A 18 -8.42 -5.10 19.05
C ARG A 18 -7.55 -6.34 19.20
N HIS A 19 -7.76 -7.13 20.25
CA HIS A 19 -6.94 -8.29 20.61
C HIS A 19 -5.47 -7.93 20.89
N PHE A 20 -5.22 -6.77 21.51
CA PHE A 20 -3.87 -6.26 21.81
C PHE A 20 -3.35 -6.65 23.20
N GLU A 21 -3.99 -7.62 23.87
CA GLU A 21 -3.75 -7.94 25.29
C GLU A 21 -2.35 -8.49 25.55
N SER A 22 -1.70 -9.05 24.53
CA SER A 22 -0.32 -9.55 24.64
C SER A 22 0.74 -8.45 24.48
N LEU A 23 0.36 -7.19 24.25
CA LEU A 23 1.30 -6.07 24.25
C LEU A 23 1.69 -5.66 25.66
N HIS A 24 2.95 -5.22 25.80
CA HIS A 24 3.41 -4.54 27.00
C HIS A 24 2.90 -3.10 27.00
N TYR A 25 2.02 -2.78 27.93
CA TYR A 25 1.54 -1.42 28.14
C TYR A 25 1.29 -1.14 29.62
N VAL A 26 1.31 0.13 30.00
CA VAL A 26 1.08 0.60 31.37
C VAL A 26 0.12 1.78 31.36
N LEU A 27 -0.96 1.67 32.13
CA LEU A 27 -1.99 2.70 32.24
C LEU A 27 -1.92 3.37 33.61
N PHE A 28 -1.75 4.68 33.60
CA PHE A 28 -1.77 5.59 34.74
C PHE A 28 -0.74 5.28 35.84
N ASP A 29 0.38 4.67 35.46
CA ASP A 29 1.57 4.50 36.31
C ASP A 29 2.83 4.87 35.52
N GLU A 30 3.42 6.02 35.83
CA GLU A 30 4.66 6.48 35.19
C GLU A 30 5.89 5.69 35.65
N ASN A 31 5.86 5.18 36.89
CA ASN A 31 7.04 4.66 37.59
C ASN A 31 7.24 3.15 37.36
N LYS A 32 6.23 2.45 36.82
CA LYS A 32 6.36 1.04 36.46
C LYS A 32 7.53 0.84 35.50
N ARG A 33 8.45 -0.05 35.86
CA ARG A 33 9.56 -0.45 34.98
C ARG A 33 9.17 -1.72 34.23
N LEU A 34 8.52 -1.55 33.09
CA LEU A 34 8.19 -2.64 32.17
C LEU A 34 8.95 -2.44 30.85
N PRO A 35 9.91 -3.31 30.50
CA PRO A 35 10.61 -3.23 29.23
C PRO A 35 9.68 -3.25 28.02
N TRP A 36 10.04 -2.49 26.98
CA TRP A 36 9.27 -2.36 25.73
C TRP A 36 7.82 -1.85 25.87
N ALA A 37 7.45 -1.33 27.05
CA ALA A 37 6.09 -0.89 27.28
C ALA A 37 5.80 0.51 26.73
N PHE A 38 4.56 0.73 26.29
CA PHE A 38 4.02 2.08 26.14
C PHE A 38 3.27 2.48 27.40
N HIS A 39 3.57 3.66 27.91
CA HIS A 39 2.89 4.24 29.05
C HIS A 39 1.90 5.29 28.58
N LEU A 40 0.69 5.27 29.13
CA LEU A 40 -0.25 6.38 29.12
C LEU A 40 -0.49 6.78 30.57
N PHE A 41 -0.15 8.00 30.97
CA PHE A 41 -0.32 8.45 32.36
C PHE A 41 -0.74 9.92 32.43
N TYR A 42 -1.16 10.38 33.60
CA TYR A 42 -1.60 11.77 33.80
C TYR A 42 -0.65 12.48 34.77
N ARG A 43 -0.12 13.64 34.36
CA ARG A 43 0.78 14.46 35.16
C ARG A 43 0.60 15.94 34.81
N ASP A 44 0.61 16.81 35.82
CA ASP A 44 0.61 18.27 35.67
C ASP A 44 -0.49 18.83 34.74
N GLY A 45 -1.70 18.28 34.81
CA GLY A 45 -2.81 18.77 33.98
C GLY A 45 -2.92 18.12 32.60
N LYS A 46 -2.03 17.18 32.25
CA LYS A 46 -1.91 16.63 30.90
C LYS A 46 -1.80 15.10 30.90
N PHE A 47 -2.29 14.49 29.84
CA PHE A 47 -2.07 13.09 29.52
C PHE A 47 -0.75 12.95 28.76
N MET A 48 0.08 12.01 29.19
CA MET A 48 1.44 11.82 28.72
C MET A 48 1.57 10.42 28.14
N ILE A 49 2.26 10.32 27.00
CA ILE A 49 2.57 9.04 26.35
C ILE A 49 4.06 8.93 26.09
N ASN A 50 4.67 7.84 26.53
CA ASN A 50 6.03 7.49 26.12
C ASN A 50 6.21 5.98 25.93
N GLY A 51 7.23 5.61 25.13
CA GLY A 51 7.67 4.23 24.98
C GLY A 51 8.90 3.97 25.83
N ARG A 52 9.14 2.69 26.16
CA ARG A 52 10.30 2.24 26.92
C ARG A 52 11.20 1.31 26.10
N ASP A 53 12.50 1.34 26.35
CA ASP A 53 13.45 0.37 25.79
C ASP A 53 13.49 -0.94 26.61
N ASP A 54 14.42 -1.83 26.26
CA ASP A 54 14.71 -3.09 26.96
C ASP A 54 15.13 -2.90 28.43
N ARG A 55 15.63 -1.72 28.79
CA ARG A 55 16.07 -1.36 30.17
C ARG A 55 15.04 -0.50 30.91
N SER A 56 13.87 -0.29 30.30
CA SER A 56 12.79 0.58 30.76
C SER A 56 13.12 2.08 30.78
N TYR A 57 14.11 2.53 30.03
CA TYR A 57 14.37 3.97 29.84
C TYR A 57 13.37 4.56 28.84
N VAL A 58 13.03 5.84 29.02
CA VAL A 58 12.15 6.56 28.09
C VAL A 58 12.82 6.66 26.73
N MET A 59 12.16 6.13 25.70
CA MET A 59 12.58 6.22 24.32
C MET A 59 11.96 7.45 23.65
N GLY A 60 12.82 8.32 23.12
CA GLY A 60 12.40 9.54 22.44
C GLY A 60 11.71 10.55 23.38
N ASN A 61 10.83 11.37 22.80
CA ASN A 61 10.12 12.40 23.54
C ASN A 61 8.81 11.85 24.14
N THR A 62 8.49 12.31 25.35
CA THR A 62 7.14 12.15 25.90
C THR A 62 6.20 13.09 25.18
N ILE A 63 5.08 12.57 24.67
CA ILE A 63 4.07 13.35 23.97
C ILE A 63 2.99 13.74 24.97
N GLU A 64 2.56 14.99 24.94
CA GLU A 64 1.60 15.54 25.88
C GLU A 64 0.28 15.89 25.19
N PHE A 65 -0.84 15.63 25.87
CA PHE A 65 -2.19 15.89 25.40
C PHE A 65 -3.01 16.55 26.51
N THR A 66 -3.88 17.48 26.15
CA THR A 66 -4.83 18.11 27.08
C THR A 66 -6.16 17.34 27.15
N SER A 67 -6.46 16.53 26.13
CA SER A 67 -7.67 15.70 26.04
C SER A 67 -7.32 14.22 26.27
N PHE A 68 -8.15 13.55 27.07
CA PHE A 68 -8.05 12.09 27.24
C PHE A 68 -8.32 11.35 25.92
N GLU A 69 -9.27 11.82 25.12
CA GLU A 69 -9.68 11.13 23.90
C GLU A 69 -8.54 11.13 22.87
N ASP A 70 -7.86 12.27 22.70
CA ASP A 70 -6.71 12.40 21.81
C ASP A 70 -5.55 11.52 22.29
N ALA A 71 -5.29 11.51 23.61
CA ALA A 71 -4.25 10.66 24.19
C ALA A 71 -4.56 9.17 23.98
N LYS A 72 -5.81 8.74 24.18
CA LYS A 72 -6.25 7.36 23.96
C LYS A 72 -6.05 6.94 22.50
N ILE A 73 -6.49 7.77 21.54
CA ILE A 73 -6.34 7.49 20.11
C ILE A 73 -4.85 7.35 19.77
N ALA A 74 -4.03 8.34 20.15
CA ALA A 74 -2.59 8.32 19.88
C ALA A 74 -1.87 7.15 20.55
N PHE A 75 -2.34 6.72 21.74
CA PHE A 75 -1.81 5.56 22.44
C PHE A 75 -2.09 4.26 21.68
N LEU A 76 -3.33 4.05 21.24
CA LEU A 76 -3.73 2.87 20.47
C LEU A 76 -3.00 2.82 19.12
N GLU A 77 -2.81 3.96 18.45
CA GLU A 77 -2.02 4.05 17.20
C GLU A 77 -0.55 3.64 17.43
N LYS A 78 0.06 4.02 18.55
CA LYS A 78 1.42 3.57 18.89
C LYS A 78 1.50 2.06 19.09
N LEU A 79 0.51 1.47 19.76
CA LEU A 79 0.43 0.01 19.92
C LEU A 79 0.31 -0.69 18.56
N GLU A 80 -0.54 -0.19 17.67
CA GLU A 80 -0.71 -0.74 16.32
C GLU A 80 0.57 -0.62 15.47
N HIS A 81 1.25 0.53 15.51
CA HIS A 81 2.54 0.69 14.85
C HIS A 81 3.61 -0.25 15.40
N PHE A 82 3.61 -0.51 16.70
CA PHE A 82 4.53 -1.44 17.33
C PHE A 82 4.32 -2.87 16.88
N ILE A 83 3.07 -3.30 16.70
CA ILE A 83 2.73 -4.59 16.08
C ILE A 83 3.29 -4.65 14.66
N LYS A 84 2.97 -3.67 13.80
CA LYS A 84 3.44 -3.64 12.40
C LYS A 84 4.97 -3.66 12.30
N SER A 85 5.66 -2.95 13.20
CA SER A 85 7.12 -2.95 13.28
C SER A 85 7.69 -4.34 13.64
N ASN A 86 7.10 -5.03 14.62
CA ASN A 86 7.55 -6.37 15.02
C ASN A 86 7.20 -7.43 13.97
N GLN A 87 6.04 -7.34 13.32
CA GLN A 87 5.70 -8.16 12.16
C GLN A 87 6.72 -7.97 11.03
N PHE A 88 7.12 -6.73 10.74
CA PHE A 88 8.16 -6.47 9.75
C PHE A 88 9.51 -7.06 10.15
N ARG A 89 9.89 -7.01 11.44
CA ARG A 89 11.12 -7.63 11.93
C ARG A 89 11.12 -9.14 11.72
N VAL A 90 10.03 -9.81 12.09
CA VAL A 90 9.84 -11.25 11.85
C VAL A 90 9.95 -11.56 10.35
N LYS A 91 9.26 -10.80 9.50
CA LYS A 91 9.30 -10.92 8.02
C LYS A 91 10.71 -10.85 7.43
N ILE A 92 11.60 -10.03 8.00
CA ILE A 92 13.01 -9.90 7.54
C ILE A 92 13.98 -10.80 8.30
N GLY A 93 13.48 -11.80 9.06
CA GLY A 93 14.29 -12.75 9.81
C GLY A 93 14.99 -12.15 11.04
N LYS A 94 14.54 -11.00 11.54
CA LYS A 94 15.04 -10.39 12.78
C LYS A 94 14.18 -10.78 13.97
N THR A 95 14.81 -10.93 15.12
CA THR A 95 14.11 -11.17 16.39
C THR A 95 13.22 -9.96 16.73
N PRO A 96 11.94 -10.17 17.05
CA PRO A 96 11.08 -9.12 17.59
C PRO A 96 11.57 -8.66 18.97
N ASP A 97 11.03 -7.56 19.48
CA ASP A 97 11.42 -6.99 20.78
C ASP A 97 11.08 -7.91 21.96
N TYR A 98 9.98 -8.67 21.85
CA TYR A 98 9.61 -9.77 22.75
C TYR A 98 8.73 -10.80 22.02
N SER A 99 8.38 -11.90 22.68
CA SER A 99 7.47 -12.91 22.12
C SER A 99 6.02 -12.46 22.22
N SER A 100 5.24 -12.55 21.14
CA SER A 100 3.80 -12.26 21.17
C SER A 100 3.09 -12.89 19.97
N PRO A 101 1.87 -13.44 20.18
CA PRO A 101 1.05 -13.99 19.09
C PRO A 101 0.61 -12.93 18.06
N LEU A 102 0.86 -11.64 18.32
CA LEU A 102 0.52 -10.53 17.41
C LEU A 102 1.46 -10.40 16.21
N TRP A 103 2.67 -10.95 16.31
CA TRP A 103 3.65 -11.00 15.21
C TRP A 103 4.15 -12.40 14.89
N ASP A 104 3.66 -13.40 15.62
CA ASP A 104 3.80 -14.78 15.19
C ASP A 104 2.97 -14.95 13.91
N GLU A 105 3.61 -15.35 12.80
CA GLU A 105 2.94 -15.57 11.53
C GLU A 105 1.86 -16.65 11.68
N LYS A 106 0.58 -16.26 11.62
CA LYS A 106 -0.51 -17.23 11.54
C LYS A 106 -0.51 -17.83 10.13
N GLU A 107 -0.63 -19.15 10.04
CA GLU A 107 -0.71 -19.92 8.77
C GLU A 107 -1.67 -19.32 7.73
N ASP A 108 -2.77 -18.70 8.16
CA ASP A 108 -3.78 -18.11 7.26
C ASP A 108 -3.32 -16.79 6.62
N HIS A 109 -2.52 -15.98 7.32
CA HIS A 109 -1.93 -14.78 6.73
C HIS A 109 -0.84 -15.12 5.73
N GLN A 110 -0.08 -16.20 5.97
CA GLN A 110 0.86 -16.74 4.99
C GLN A 110 0.12 -17.23 3.74
N LYS A 111 -0.98 -17.97 3.89
CA LYS A 111 -1.80 -18.42 2.74
C LYS A 111 -2.40 -17.26 1.94
N MET A 112 -2.97 -16.25 2.59
CA MET A 112 -3.51 -15.07 1.90
C MET A 112 -2.42 -14.25 1.19
N ARG A 113 -1.23 -14.19 1.78
CA ARG A 113 -0.04 -13.57 1.19
C ARG A 113 0.44 -14.34 -0.03
N ASP A 114 0.58 -15.66 0.09
CA ASP A 114 0.95 -16.55 -1.01
C ASP A 114 -0.06 -16.43 -2.16
N GLU A 115 -1.36 -16.37 -1.86
CA GLU A 115 -2.41 -16.15 -2.86
C GLU A 115 -2.31 -14.78 -3.55
N THR A 116 -1.99 -13.73 -2.79
CA THR A 116 -1.85 -12.36 -3.31
C THR A 116 -0.61 -12.21 -4.19
N GLU A 117 0.52 -12.76 -3.73
CA GLU A 117 1.77 -12.83 -4.47
C GLU A 117 1.55 -13.60 -5.79
N VAL A 118 0.88 -14.75 -5.74
CA VAL A 118 0.51 -15.54 -6.92
C VAL A 118 -0.37 -14.72 -7.88
N LYS A 119 -1.40 -14.01 -7.39
CA LYS A 119 -2.26 -13.17 -8.23
C LYS A 119 -1.50 -12.02 -8.90
N ILE A 120 -0.59 -11.35 -8.19
CA ILE A 120 0.24 -10.27 -8.74
C ILE A 120 1.26 -10.80 -9.74
N MET A 121 1.89 -11.95 -9.47
CA MET A 121 2.78 -12.60 -10.44
C MET A 121 2.04 -13.05 -11.69
N GLN A 122 0.82 -13.58 -11.56
CA GLN A 122 -0.05 -13.92 -12.69
C GLN A 122 -0.42 -12.69 -13.51
N LEU A 123 -0.80 -11.58 -12.87
CA LEU A 123 -1.07 -10.31 -13.55
C LEU A 123 0.14 -9.85 -14.37
N LYS A 124 1.34 -9.88 -13.76
CA LYS A 124 2.59 -9.49 -14.42
C LYS A 124 2.91 -10.40 -15.62
N GLN A 125 2.77 -11.71 -15.44
CA GLN A 125 3.01 -12.71 -16.49
C GLN A 125 2.03 -12.53 -17.66
N GLU A 126 0.75 -12.34 -17.37
CA GLU A 126 -0.27 -12.11 -18.39
C GLU A 126 -0.01 -10.80 -19.15
N LEU A 127 0.36 -9.72 -18.46
CA LEU A 127 0.77 -8.48 -19.13
C LEU A 127 1.94 -8.72 -20.11
N MET A 128 2.95 -9.49 -19.70
CA MET A 128 4.08 -9.83 -20.59
C MET A 128 3.62 -10.61 -21.82
N GLU A 129 2.75 -11.61 -21.65
CA GLU A 129 2.19 -12.39 -22.76
C GLU A 129 1.39 -11.53 -23.73
N LEU A 130 0.62 -10.57 -23.22
CA LEU A 130 -0.12 -9.60 -24.03
C LEU A 130 0.82 -8.65 -24.79
N LEU A 131 1.89 -8.18 -24.16
CA LEU A 131 2.91 -7.33 -24.79
C LEU A 131 3.67 -8.06 -25.91
N LEU A 132 3.97 -9.35 -25.74
CA LEU A 132 4.64 -10.16 -26.75
C LEU A 132 3.83 -10.23 -28.06
N LYS A 133 2.50 -10.20 -28.00
CA LYS A 133 1.63 -10.21 -29.20
C LYS A 133 1.84 -8.99 -30.10
N ILE A 134 2.30 -7.88 -29.54
CA ILE A 134 2.61 -6.64 -30.27
C ILE A 134 4.13 -6.42 -30.45
N GLY A 135 4.94 -7.43 -30.15
CA GLY A 135 6.40 -7.40 -30.33
C GLY A 135 7.17 -6.70 -29.20
N GLU A 136 6.55 -6.41 -28.06
CA GLU A 136 7.22 -5.84 -26.89
C GLU A 136 7.69 -6.97 -25.95
N THR A 137 8.99 -6.99 -25.66
CA THR A 137 9.65 -8.07 -24.91
C THR A 137 10.01 -7.69 -23.48
N ASN A 138 9.92 -6.40 -23.13
CA ASN A 138 10.32 -5.89 -21.83
C ASN A 138 9.19 -5.08 -21.18
N LEU A 139 9.03 -5.28 -19.87
CA LEU A 139 8.22 -4.39 -19.05
C LEU A 139 8.96 -3.06 -18.83
N ASN A 140 8.18 -2.03 -18.53
CA ASN A 140 8.67 -0.74 -18.10
C ASN A 140 9.42 -0.93 -16.78
N GLN A 141 10.69 -0.52 -16.76
CA GLN A 141 11.56 -0.67 -15.59
C GLN A 141 11.08 0.16 -14.39
N SER A 142 10.25 1.17 -14.64
CA SER A 142 9.63 1.99 -13.60
C SER A 142 8.34 1.39 -13.03
N ASP A 143 7.92 0.21 -13.46
CA ASP A 143 6.77 -0.50 -12.89
C ASP A 143 7.23 -1.49 -11.80
N LEU A 144 6.80 -1.26 -10.57
CA LEU A 144 6.98 -2.18 -9.44
C LEU A 144 5.70 -2.99 -9.23
N PHE A 145 5.77 -4.31 -9.39
CA PHE A 145 4.70 -5.24 -9.00
C PHE A 145 5.02 -5.79 -7.60
N THR A 146 4.09 -5.64 -6.66
CA THR A 146 4.28 -6.04 -5.25
C THR A 146 2.96 -6.58 -4.66
N GLU A 147 3.04 -7.52 -3.73
CA GLU A 147 1.85 -8.10 -3.07
C GLU A 147 1.10 -7.13 -2.16
N GLU A 148 1.76 -6.06 -1.70
CA GLU A 148 1.19 -5.10 -0.76
C GLU A 148 1.70 -3.68 -1.05
N LYS A 149 0.92 -2.68 -0.65
CA LYS A 149 1.32 -1.27 -0.70
C LYS A 149 2.57 -1.08 0.15
N PRO A 150 3.69 -0.57 -0.42
CA PRO A 150 4.88 -0.26 0.37
C PRO A 150 4.56 0.69 1.54
N SER A 151 4.91 0.27 2.76
CA SER A 151 4.51 0.95 4.00
C SER A 151 5.32 2.21 4.34
N LEU A 152 6.53 2.34 3.80
CA LEU A 152 7.49 3.39 4.16
C LEU A 152 7.69 4.42 3.04
N PHE A 153 7.80 3.96 1.80
CA PHE A 153 8.05 4.82 0.65
C PHE A 153 7.56 4.15 -0.63
N LEU A 154 6.83 4.89 -1.45
CA LEU A 154 6.47 4.47 -2.80
C LEU A 154 7.59 4.90 -3.76
N PRO A 155 8.19 3.98 -4.53
CA PRO A 155 9.26 4.31 -5.46
C PRO A 155 8.76 5.21 -6.60
N GLU A 156 9.69 5.95 -7.22
CA GLU A 156 9.44 6.67 -8.48
C GLU A 156 8.91 5.72 -9.55
N GLY A 157 7.93 6.19 -10.33
CA GLY A 157 7.25 5.39 -11.34
C GLY A 157 5.89 4.88 -10.85
N ARG A 158 5.51 3.67 -11.26
CA ARG A 158 4.20 3.08 -10.94
C ARG A 158 4.38 1.91 -9.99
N THR A 159 3.67 1.92 -8.87
CA THR A 159 3.54 0.77 -7.97
C THR A 159 2.20 0.09 -8.22
N ILE A 160 2.24 -1.20 -8.57
CA ILE A 160 1.10 -2.06 -8.84
C ILE A 160 0.99 -3.09 -7.73
N TYR A 161 -0.15 -3.12 -7.05
CA TYR A 161 -0.39 -4.05 -5.95
C TYR A 161 -1.85 -4.48 -5.86
N LEU A 162 -2.09 -5.53 -5.07
CA LEU A 162 -3.42 -6.02 -4.74
C LEU A 162 -3.66 -5.74 -3.26
N GLU A 163 -4.84 -5.24 -2.93
CA GLU A 163 -5.27 -5.07 -1.54
C GLU A 163 -6.74 -5.48 -1.45
N GLY A 164 -6.99 -6.54 -0.68
CA GLY A 164 -8.28 -7.26 -0.72
C GLY A 164 -8.52 -7.86 -2.11
N ASP A 165 -9.67 -7.56 -2.70
CA ASP A 165 -10.07 -8.05 -4.04
C ASP A 165 -9.81 -7.02 -5.16
N TYR A 166 -9.10 -5.93 -4.85
CA TYR A 166 -8.92 -4.80 -5.77
C TYR A 166 -7.47 -4.63 -6.17
N TYR A 167 -7.26 -4.29 -7.45
CA TYR A 167 -5.95 -3.93 -7.94
C TYR A 167 -5.76 -2.41 -7.89
N TYR A 168 -4.55 -1.99 -7.57
CA TYR A 168 -4.19 -0.59 -7.47
C TYR A 168 -2.97 -0.28 -8.32
N ILE A 169 -2.97 0.92 -8.89
CA ILE A 169 -1.79 1.55 -9.48
C ILE A 169 -1.60 2.91 -8.81
N VAL A 170 -0.42 3.12 -8.23
CA VAL A 170 -0.03 4.41 -7.66
C VAL A 170 1.16 4.95 -8.44
N GLY A 171 0.98 6.11 -9.06
CA GLY A 171 2.03 6.84 -9.75
C GLY A 171 2.71 7.83 -8.80
N VAL A 172 4.04 7.79 -8.76
CA VAL A 172 4.89 8.71 -8.00
C VAL A 172 5.88 9.37 -8.95
N GLU A 173 5.92 10.69 -8.89
CA GLU A 173 6.90 11.51 -9.59
C GLU A 173 7.50 12.53 -8.64
N ARG A 174 8.84 12.60 -8.60
CA ARG A 174 9.59 13.52 -7.72
C ARG A 174 9.19 13.39 -6.25
N GLY A 175 8.99 12.16 -5.81
CA GLY A 175 8.62 11.78 -4.45
C GLY A 175 7.17 12.13 -4.07
N LYS A 176 6.32 12.55 -5.03
CA LYS A 176 4.92 12.88 -4.78
C LYS A 176 4.00 11.94 -5.54
N ILE A 177 2.97 11.45 -4.86
CA ILE A 177 1.88 10.71 -5.51
C ILE A 177 1.16 11.68 -6.46
N ASN A 178 1.12 11.35 -7.75
CA ASN A 178 0.42 12.12 -8.78
C ASN A 178 -0.86 11.42 -9.27
N SER A 179 -1.00 10.13 -9.01
CA SER A 179 -2.14 9.31 -9.41
C SER A 179 -2.30 8.12 -8.48
N GLU A 180 -3.54 7.78 -8.16
CA GLU A 180 -3.92 6.56 -7.46
C GLU A 180 -5.22 6.07 -8.10
N ILE A 181 -5.17 4.89 -8.72
CA ILE A 181 -6.27 4.33 -9.48
C ILE A 181 -6.56 2.93 -8.96
N LYS A 182 -7.84 2.66 -8.76
CA LYS A 182 -8.38 1.38 -8.30
C LYS A 182 -9.08 0.67 -9.45
N PHE A 183 -8.91 -0.65 -9.53
CA PHE A 183 -9.55 -1.51 -10.51
C PHE A 183 -10.24 -2.69 -9.83
N ASP A 184 -11.49 -2.96 -10.22
CA ASP A 184 -12.30 -4.04 -9.67
C ASP A 184 -11.99 -5.41 -10.27
N ASN A 185 -11.32 -5.43 -11.42
CA ASN A 185 -11.02 -6.66 -12.12
C ASN A 185 -9.68 -6.59 -12.87
N LYS A 186 -9.16 -7.77 -13.18
CA LYS A 186 -7.88 -7.96 -13.86
C LYS A 186 -7.90 -7.42 -15.31
N GLU A 187 -9.01 -7.55 -16.01
CA GLU A 187 -9.10 -7.14 -17.43
C GLU A 187 -8.91 -5.63 -17.59
N ASP A 188 -9.46 -4.83 -16.67
CA ASP A 188 -9.39 -3.37 -16.70
C ASP A 188 -7.98 -2.85 -16.37
N ILE A 189 -7.33 -3.41 -15.35
CA ILE A 189 -5.96 -3.02 -15.01
C ILE A 189 -4.98 -3.40 -16.13
N LEU A 190 -5.14 -4.58 -16.74
CA LEU A 190 -4.32 -4.99 -17.89
C LEU A 190 -4.51 -4.03 -19.07
N TYR A 191 -5.76 -3.69 -19.41
CA TYR A 191 -6.06 -2.70 -20.45
C TYR A 191 -5.37 -1.37 -20.16
N TYR A 192 -5.46 -0.88 -18.92
CA TYR A 192 -4.84 0.37 -18.50
C TYR A 192 -3.31 0.33 -18.62
N LEU A 193 -2.66 -0.72 -18.12
CA LEU A 193 -1.19 -0.86 -18.17
C LEU A 193 -0.67 -0.87 -19.62
N LEU A 194 -1.39 -1.54 -20.52
CA LEU A 194 -1.06 -1.63 -21.95
C LEU A 194 -1.12 -0.27 -22.67
N GLN A 195 -1.92 0.69 -22.21
CA GLN A 195 -2.10 1.98 -22.89
C GLN A 195 -0.80 2.72 -23.15
N SER A 196 0.12 2.71 -22.17
CA SER A 196 1.42 3.38 -22.30
C SER A 196 2.28 2.79 -23.44
N TYR A 197 2.31 1.46 -23.56
CA TYR A 197 3.05 0.75 -24.61
C TYR A 197 2.39 0.96 -25.98
N VAL A 198 1.07 0.75 -26.06
CA VAL A 198 0.31 0.93 -27.30
C VAL A 198 0.44 2.36 -27.81
N THR A 199 0.33 3.36 -26.93
CA THR A 199 0.52 4.78 -27.29
C THR A 199 1.90 5.04 -27.85
N ARG A 200 2.96 4.53 -27.22
CA ARG A 200 4.34 4.71 -27.71
C ARG A 200 4.53 4.10 -29.10
N ILE A 201 4.07 2.86 -29.30
CA ILE A 201 4.24 2.15 -30.56
C ILE A 201 3.42 2.81 -31.67
N ALA A 202 2.15 3.10 -31.38
CA ALA A 202 1.24 3.73 -32.33
C ALA A 202 1.74 5.12 -32.76
N SER A 203 2.21 5.94 -31.80
CA SER A 203 2.73 7.27 -32.09
C SER A 203 3.96 7.21 -33.02
N LYS A 204 4.90 6.30 -32.74
CA LYS A 204 6.09 6.10 -33.58
C LYS A 204 5.73 5.67 -35.00
N ASN A 205 4.78 4.73 -35.14
CA ASN A 205 4.31 4.27 -36.44
C ASN A 205 3.60 5.39 -37.20
N ALA A 206 2.63 6.06 -36.56
CA ALA A 206 1.86 7.15 -37.15
C ALA A 206 2.76 8.30 -37.61
N TRP A 207 3.72 8.73 -36.79
CA TRP A 207 4.65 9.81 -37.14
C TRP A 207 5.48 9.48 -38.38
N THR A 208 5.95 8.24 -38.48
CA THR A 208 6.74 7.77 -39.63
C THR A 208 5.91 7.79 -40.92
N ASN A 209 4.60 7.53 -40.83
CA ASN A 209 3.69 7.46 -41.97
C ASN A 209 2.98 8.79 -42.30
N ALA A 210 2.97 9.73 -41.35
CA ALA A 210 2.32 11.03 -41.49
C ALA A 210 3.12 12.03 -42.34
N ASN A 211 4.43 11.84 -42.50
CA ASN A 211 5.31 12.74 -43.25
C ASN A 211 5.20 14.23 -42.84
N GLY A 212 4.96 14.49 -41.54
CA GLY A 212 4.85 15.85 -40.98
C GLY A 212 3.45 16.48 -41.06
N ASP A 213 2.45 15.77 -41.57
CA ASP A 213 1.05 16.18 -41.54
C ASP A 213 0.39 15.78 -40.21
N PHE A 214 -0.06 16.77 -39.43
CA PHE A 214 -0.63 16.54 -38.11
C PHE A 214 -2.03 15.91 -38.14
N ASP A 215 -2.87 16.24 -39.12
CA ASP A 215 -4.22 15.65 -39.22
C ASP A 215 -4.12 14.19 -39.63
N ARG A 216 -3.19 13.90 -40.56
CA ARG A 216 -2.85 12.55 -40.95
C ARG A 216 -2.23 11.76 -39.79
N TYR A 217 -1.35 12.38 -38.99
CA TYR A 217 -0.79 11.76 -37.79
C TYR A 217 -1.89 11.34 -36.81
N ASN A 218 -2.84 12.23 -36.50
CA ASN A 218 -3.89 11.94 -35.53
C ASN A 218 -4.76 10.76 -35.96
N THR A 219 -5.13 10.71 -37.24
CA THR A 219 -5.93 9.60 -37.81
C THR A 219 -5.16 8.28 -37.73
N LEU A 220 -3.92 8.25 -38.24
CA LEU A 220 -3.07 7.06 -38.23
C LEU A 220 -2.76 6.58 -36.81
N PHE A 221 -2.59 7.51 -35.87
CA PHE A 221 -2.34 7.20 -34.48
C PHE A 221 -3.53 6.47 -33.85
N GLN A 222 -4.75 6.97 -34.06
CA GLN A 222 -5.98 6.35 -33.56
C GLN A 222 -6.21 4.96 -34.18
N GLU A 223 -6.06 4.84 -35.51
CA GLU A 223 -6.20 3.57 -36.23
C GLU A 223 -5.20 2.53 -35.73
N GLU A 224 -3.94 2.93 -35.53
CA GLU A 224 -2.88 2.04 -35.07
C GLU A 224 -3.09 1.61 -33.61
N GLN A 225 -3.61 2.50 -32.75
CA GLN A 225 -3.99 2.11 -31.38
C GLN A 225 -5.10 1.04 -31.40
N ILE A 226 -6.15 1.22 -32.21
CA ILE A 226 -7.24 0.24 -32.35
C ILE A 226 -6.68 -1.09 -32.88
N ARG A 227 -5.81 -1.05 -33.89
CA ARG A 227 -5.17 -2.24 -34.48
C ARG A 227 -4.36 -3.01 -33.44
N LEU A 228 -3.48 -2.32 -32.70
CA LEU A 228 -2.63 -2.94 -31.69
C LEU A 228 -3.46 -3.56 -30.56
N PHE A 229 -4.46 -2.83 -30.03
CA PHE A 229 -5.36 -3.42 -29.03
C PHE A 229 -6.14 -4.61 -29.57
N SER A 230 -6.58 -4.58 -30.83
CA SER A 230 -7.29 -5.70 -31.47
C SER A 230 -6.41 -6.95 -31.61
N ILE A 231 -5.11 -6.78 -31.88
CA ILE A 231 -4.12 -7.88 -31.90
C ILE A 231 -3.96 -8.51 -30.52
N ILE A 232 -3.89 -7.68 -29.48
CA ILE A 232 -3.77 -8.14 -28.10
C ILE A 232 -5.01 -8.94 -27.69
N ASN A 233 -6.18 -8.33 -27.87
CA ASN A 233 -7.49 -8.87 -27.59
C ASN A 233 -8.56 -8.08 -28.37
N PRO A 234 -9.39 -8.72 -29.21
CA PRO A 234 -10.44 -8.03 -29.98
C PRO A 234 -11.35 -7.15 -29.12
N LYS A 235 -11.67 -7.55 -27.88
CA LYS A 235 -12.49 -6.74 -26.96
C LYS A 235 -11.81 -5.43 -26.57
N TYR A 236 -10.48 -5.41 -26.45
CA TYR A 236 -9.72 -4.18 -26.19
C TYR A 236 -9.74 -3.25 -27.40
N GLY A 237 -9.68 -3.81 -28.62
CA GLY A 237 -9.86 -3.04 -29.85
C GLY A 237 -11.22 -2.35 -29.92
N GLU A 238 -12.29 -3.10 -29.63
CA GLU A 238 -13.66 -2.55 -29.56
C GLU A 238 -13.81 -1.48 -28.48
N ARG A 239 -13.23 -1.72 -27.29
CA ARG A 239 -13.18 -0.72 -26.22
C ARG A 239 -12.47 0.55 -26.68
N ARG A 240 -11.31 0.43 -27.31
CA ARG A 240 -10.53 1.58 -27.78
C ARG A 240 -11.26 2.38 -28.84
N ARG A 241 -11.95 1.71 -29.77
CA ARG A 241 -12.76 2.39 -30.80
C ARG A 241 -13.84 3.26 -30.17
N LYS A 242 -14.59 2.70 -29.20
CA LYS A 242 -15.62 3.46 -28.46
C LYS A 242 -15.04 4.66 -27.70
N GLU A 243 -13.86 4.53 -27.12
CA GLU A 243 -13.19 5.64 -26.42
C GLU A 243 -12.80 6.78 -27.37
N ILE A 244 -12.48 6.47 -28.63
CA ILE A 244 -12.12 7.46 -29.66
C ILE A 244 -13.37 8.14 -30.23
N ASP A 245 -14.44 7.37 -30.51
CA ASP A 245 -15.69 7.90 -31.08
C ASP A 245 -16.43 8.89 -30.15
N ILE A 246 -16.03 8.97 -28.87
CA ILE A 246 -16.59 9.90 -27.87
C ILE A 246 -15.88 11.28 -27.88
N ILE A 247 -14.71 11.39 -28.54
CA ILE A 247 -13.85 12.59 -28.59
C ILE A 247 -14.13 13.39 -29.85
#